data_AF-A0A562NU75-F1
#
_entry.id   AF-A0A562NU75-F1
#
_cell.length_a   1.000
_cell.length_b   1.000
_cell.length_c   1.000
_cell.angle_alpha   90.00
_cell.angle_beta   90.00
_cell.angle_gamma   90.00
#
_symmetry.space_group_name_H-M   'P 1'
#
loop_
_entity.id
_entity.type
_entity.pdbx_description
1 polymer ?
#
loop_
_entity_poly.entity_id
_entity_poly.type
_entity_poly.pdbx_seq_one_letter_code
_entity_poly.pdbx_strand_id
1 'polypeptide(L)'
;MPALRPLSGRQTRLQNNPYMSVSAQQALTGNKPAPLIVDGNKGKTTMVGNNMITIGDPPKTWRRQKDDQPQAQRVDGTTVTVNQPKSNVTWVMNPDGSKVGTSSNISEKVTYDPNGFPVFQSKADVYLDPKHINTKDSVGHFKAANEAVQTALKGDPRLAGRMGLSQQQRDDFLQGRNFNSSPADLTWHHHQNMGLMKLVDRAPHAAFKHTGGMATWGGGRS
;
A
#
# COMPACT_ATOMS: atom_id res chain seq x y z
N MET A 1 22.04 34.65 -49.90
CA MET A 1 21.82 33.35 -49.23
C MET A 1 22.89 33.16 -48.16
N PRO A 2 22.68 33.60 -46.91
CA PRO A 2 23.59 33.30 -45.81
C PRO A 2 23.17 32.00 -45.10
N ALA A 3 24.15 31.11 -44.91
CA ALA A 3 23.99 29.84 -44.21
C ALA A 3 23.88 30.06 -42.68
N LEU A 4 22.85 29.46 -42.09
CA LEU A 4 22.63 29.36 -40.64
C LEU A 4 23.61 28.34 -40.04
N ARG A 5 24.31 28.73 -38.96
CA ARG A 5 25.00 27.80 -38.05
C ARG A 5 24.16 27.63 -36.76
N PRO A 6 24.06 26.42 -36.19
CA PRO A 6 23.13 26.14 -35.10
C PRO A 6 23.67 26.48 -33.70
N LEU A 7 22.71 26.69 -32.80
CA LEU A 7 22.85 27.04 -31.39
C LEU A 7 23.45 25.91 -30.53
N SER A 8 24.32 26.32 -29.61
CA SER A 8 24.97 25.50 -28.58
C SER A 8 23.96 24.91 -27.58
N GLY A 9 23.87 23.59 -27.51
CA GLY A 9 23.17 22.85 -26.45
C GLY A 9 23.97 22.83 -25.15
N ARG A 10 23.38 23.35 -24.07
CA ARG A 10 23.95 23.32 -22.71
C ARG A 10 23.56 22.01 -22.04
N GLN A 11 24.48 21.04 -21.97
CA GLN A 11 24.34 19.87 -21.10
C GLN A 11 24.58 20.29 -19.65
N THR A 12 23.54 20.33 -18.81
CA THR A 12 23.70 20.44 -17.36
C THR A 12 23.78 19.04 -16.76
N ARG A 13 25.00 18.65 -16.39
CA ARG A 13 25.37 17.49 -15.59
C ARG A 13 24.79 17.65 -14.18
N LEU A 14 23.81 16.83 -13.81
CA LEU A 14 23.34 16.74 -12.41
C LEU A 14 24.43 16.04 -11.59
N GLN A 15 25.12 16.81 -10.74
CA GLN A 15 26.01 16.26 -9.72
C GLN A 15 25.18 15.80 -8.52
N ASN A 16 25.41 14.56 -8.09
CA ASN A 16 24.81 13.96 -6.91
C ASN A 16 25.19 14.75 -5.64
N ASN A 17 24.20 15.27 -4.93
CA ASN A 17 24.37 15.92 -3.63
C ASN A 17 24.05 14.90 -2.51
N PRO A 18 25.02 14.52 -1.65
CA PRO A 18 24.85 13.44 -0.67
C PRO A 18 24.07 13.84 0.61
N TYR A 19 23.44 15.02 0.64
CA TYR A 19 22.68 15.52 1.80
C TYR A 19 21.16 15.61 1.61
N MET A 20 20.61 14.93 0.61
CA MET A 20 19.15 14.84 0.44
C MET A 20 18.57 13.76 1.35
N SER A 21 17.64 14.16 2.23
CA SER A 21 16.90 13.24 3.11
C SER A 21 16.04 12.27 2.29
N VAL A 22 15.75 11.08 2.85
CA VAL A 22 14.97 10.00 2.21
C VAL A 22 13.60 10.48 1.68
N SER A 23 13.06 11.58 2.22
CA SER A 23 11.86 12.26 1.73
C SER A 23 12.00 12.88 0.33
N ALA A 24 13.20 13.23 -0.12
CA ALA A 24 13.44 13.87 -1.40
C ALA A 24 13.50 12.86 -2.58
N GLN A 25 13.70 11.57 -2.31
CA GLN A 25 13.63 10.52 -3.33
C GLN A 25 12.17 10.17 -3.71
N GLN A 26 11.19 10.52 -2.87
CA GLN A 26 9.77 10.29 -3.16
C GLN A 26 9.17 11.32 -4.12
N ALA A 27 9.88 12.42 -4.43
CA ALA A 27 9.37 13.54 -5.23
C ALA A 27 9.49 13.36 -6.77
N LEU A 28 9.89 12.19 -7.28
CA LEU A 28 10.06 11.95 -8.72
C LEU A 28 8.92 11.18 -9.39
N THR A 29 7.86 10.85 -8.66
CA THR A 29 6.60 10.36 -9.23
C THR A 29 5.49 11.27 -8.72
N GLY A 30 4.62 11.79 -9.60
CA GLY A 30 3.57 12.76 -9.25
C GLY A 30 2.47 12.27 -8.28
N ASN A 31 2.78 11.30 -7.43
CA ASN A 31 1.92 10.79 -6.38
C ASN A 31 2.21 11.54 -5.08
N LYS A 32 1.30 12.44 -4.71
CA LYS A 32 1.28 12.97 -3.35
C LYS A 32 1.21 11.77 -2.37
N PRO A 33 2.10 11.69 -1.36
CA PRO A 33 2.02 10.62 -0.38
C PRO A 33 0.67 10.68 0.33
N ALA A 34 0.08 9.50 0.55
CA ALA A 34 -1.18 9.38 1.26
C ALA A 34 -1.07 10.06 2.63
N PRO A 35 -2.12 10.75 3.10
CA PRO A 35 -2.17 11.19 4.48
C PRO A 35 -1.99 9.99 5.42
N LEU A 36 -0.89 9.99 6.16
CA LEU A 36 -0.71 9.08 7.28
C LEU A 36 -1.62 9.56 8.41
N ILE A 37 -2.59 8.74 8.79
CA ILE A 37 -3.67 9.11 9.71
C ILE A 37 -3.27 8.81 11.16
N VAL A 38 -2.46 7.76 11.37
CA VAL A 38 -1.98 7.35 12.70
C VAL A 38 -0.55 6.84 12.60
N ASP A 39 0.41 7.59 13.15
CA ASP A 39 1.80 7.13 13.32
C ASP A 39 2.03 6.43 14.68
N GLY A 40 1.12 6.60 15.64
CA GLY A 40 1.32 6.18 17.03
C GLY A 40 1.44 4.67 17.27
N ASN A 41 1.17 3.82 16.28
CA ASN A 41 1.37 2.38 16.38
C ASN A 41 2.60 1.86 15.64
N LYS A 42 3.17 2.65 14.72
CA LYS A 42 4.37 2.24 13.99
C LYS A 42 5.53 2.08 14.96
N GLY A 43 6.31 1.01 14.81
CA GLY A 43 7.40 0.68 15.73
C GLY A 43 6.97 0.01 17.03
N LYS A 44 5.67 -0.08 17.35
CA LYS A 44 5.21 -0.92 18.46
C LYS A 44 5.45 -2.40 18.15
N THR A 45 5.66 -3.18 19.20
CA THR A 45 5.97 -4.60 19.09
C THR A 45 4.90 -5.49 19.71
N THR A 46 4.75 -6.71 19.22
CA THR A 46 3.95 -7.78 19.85
C THR A 46 4.60 -9.14 19.61
N MET A 47 4.24 -10.13 20.43
CA MET A 47 4.67 -11.51 20.26
C MET A 47 3.58 -12.32 19.54
N VAL A 48 3.98 -13.05 18.50
CA VAL A 48 3.16 -14.10 17.89
C VAL A 48 3.90 -15.43 18.07
N GLY A 49 3.46 -16.22 19.05
CA GLY A 49 4.27 -17.35 19.54
C GLY A 49 5.62 -16.84 20.04
N ASN A 50 6.71 -17.33 19.43
CA ASN A 50 8.08 -16.92 19.77
C ASN A 50 8.63 -15.80 18.86
N ASN A 51 7.84 -15.29 17.94
CA ASN A 51 8.28 -14.25 17.00
C ASN A 51 7.91 -12.86 17.52
N MET A 52 8.91 -11.99 17.66
CA MET A 52 8.69 -10.57 17.88
C MET A 52 8.34 -9.89 16.56
N ILE A 53 7.18 -9.26 16.51
CA ILE A 53 6.67 -8.55 15.34
C ILE A 53 6.67 -7.05 15.64
N THR A 54 7.27 -6.26 14.77
CA THR A 54 7.26 -4.79 14.83
C THR A 54 6.28 -4.24 13.79
N ILE A 55 5.35 -3.39 14.22
CA ILE A 55 4.38 -2.75 13.34
C ILE A 55 5.10 -1.83 12.35
N GLY A 56 4.79 -1.99 11.07
CA GLY A 56 5.34 -1.24 9.96
C GLY A 56 6.55 -1.86 9.25
N ASP A 57 7.16 -2.90 9.82
CA ASP A 57 8.25 -3.62 9.17
C ASP A 57 7.75 -4.34 7.92
N PRO A 58 8.57 -4.43 6.85
CA PRO A 58 8.24 -5.28 5.71
C PRO A 58 8.39 -6.77 6.10
N PRO A 59 7.64 -7.68 5.45
CA PRO A 59 7.83 -9.10 5.67
C PRO A 59 9.16 -9.56 5.07
N LYS A 60 9.75 -10.61 5.65
CA LYS A 60 10.85 -11.33 4.97
C LYS A 60 10.31 -12.00 3.71
N THR A 61 11.00 -11.82 2.59
CA THR A 61 10.60 -12.34 1.28
C THR A 61 11.76 -13.04 0.60
N TRP A 62 11.46 -14.02 -0.25
CA TRP A 62 12.43 -14.75 -1.06
C TRP A 62 11.76 -15.35 -2.30
N ARG A 63 12.54 -15.88 -3.23
CA ARG A 63 12.02 -16.56 -4.42
C ARG A 63 12.20 -18.07 -4.30
N ARG A 64 11.16 -18.82 -4.67
CA ARG A 64 11.19 -20.28 -4.63
C ARG A 64 12.08 -20.80 -5.76
N GLN A 65 13.08 -21.62 -5.42
CA GLN A 65 14.10 -22.09 -6.37
C GLN A 65 13.52 -22.83 -7.60
N LYS A 66 12.39 -23.53 -7.45
CA LYS A 66 11.81 -24.35 -8.52
C LYS A 66 11.26 -23.54 -9.70
N ASP A 67 10.67 -22.38 -9.42
CA ASP A 67 9.84 -21.65 -10.41
C ASP A 67 9.86 -20.13 -10.20
N ASP A 68 10.82 -19.64 -9.40
CA ASP A 68 11.03 -18.24 -9.08
C ASP A 68 9.83 -17.52 -8.45
N GLN A 69 8.87 -18.28 -7.90
CA GLN A 69 7.66 -17.71 -7.32
C GLN A 69 7.95 -16.98 -6.00
N PRO A 70 7.52 -15.72 -5.84
CA PRO A 70 7.76 -14.97 -4.62
C PRO A 70 7.06 -15.59 -3.41
N GLN A 71 7.79 -15.61 -2.30
CA GLN A 71 7.35 -16.12 -1.00
C GLN A 71 7.47 -15.01 0.05
N ALA A 72 6.66 -15.10 1.09
CA ALA A 72 6.74 -14.25 2.27
C ALA A 72 6.59 -15.07 3.55
N GLN A 73 7.27 -14.64 4.61
CA GLN A 73 7.09 -15.19 5.94
C GLN A 73 5.81 -14.60 6.57
N ARG A 74 4.99 -15.47 7.17
CA ARG A 74 3.88 -15.09 8.04
C ARG A 74 4.38 -14.77 9.45
N VAL A 75 3.61 -14.02 10.21
CA VAL A 75 3.94 -13.66 11.60
C VAL A 75 4.03 -14.86 12.55
N ASP A 76 3.38 -15.99 12.21
CA ASP A 76 3.51 -17.27 12.92
C ASP A 76 4.78 -18.07 12.54
N GLY A 77 5.62 -17.53 11.65
CA GLY A 77 6.84 -18.15 11.17
C GLY A 77 6.66 -19.04 9.93
N THR A 78 5.43 -19.38 9.55
CA THR A 78 5.14 -20.18 8.36
C THR A 78 5.33 -19.39 7.07
N THR A 79 5.30 -20.06 5.91
CA THR A 79 5.50 -19.44 4.59
C THR A 79 4.22 -19.34 3.78
N VAL A 80 4.02 -18.21 3.10
CA VAL A 80 2.96 -18.01 2.11
C VAL A 80 3.55 -17.69 0.73
N THR A 81 2.95 -18.25 -0.33
CA THR A 81 3.23 -17.80 -1.69
C THR A 81 2.54 -16.46 -1.96
N VAL A 82 3.29 -15.51 -2.51
CA VAL A 82 2.78 -14.19 -2.90
C VAL A 82 2.11 -14.32 -4.27
N ASN A 83 0.83 -14.68 -4.25
CA ASN A 83 0.04 -14.85 -5.46
C ASN A 83 -0.24 -13.51 -6.11
N GLN A 84 -0.25 -13.54 -7.44
CA GLN A 84 -0.59 -12.42 -8.31
C GLN A 84 -1.83 -12.81 -9.15
N PRO A 85 -2.47 -11.86 -9.84
CA PRO A 85 -3.65 -12.14 -10.66
C PRO A 85 -3.38 -13.27 -11.67
N LYS A 86 -4.24 -14.29 -11.65
CA LYS A 86 -4.09 -15.51 -12.46
C LYS A 86 -4.63 -15.40 -13.89
N SER A 87 -5.51 -14.44 -14.18
CA SER A 87 -6.12 -14.23 -15.49
C SER A 87 -6.45 -12.75 -15.72
N ASN A 88 -6.58 -12.35 -16.98
CA ASN A 88 -7.03 -11.01 -17.43
C ASN A 88 -6.11 -9.84 -17.02
N VAL A 89 -4.82 -10.10 -16.83
CA VAL A 89 -3.79 -9.07 -16.62
C VAL A 89 -2.60 -9.32 -17.55
N THR A 90 -2.22 -8.30 -18.32
CA THR A 90 -0.97 -8.27 -19.09
C THR A 90 0.10 -7.52 -18.31
N TRP A 91 1.36 -7.97 -18.42
CA TRP A 91 2.48 -7.44 -17.64
C TRP A 91 3.54 -6.81 -18.53
N VAL A 92 4.02 -5.64 -18.11
CA VAL A 92 5.22 -5.00 -18.65
C VAL A 92 6.27 -4.96 -17.55
N MET A 93 7.42 -5.59 -17.80
CA MET A 93 8.52 -5.66 -16.82
C MET A 93 9.37 -4.38 -16.88
N ASN A 94 9.77 -3.89 -15.71
CA ASN A 94 10.70 -2.78 -15.58
C ASN A 94 12.12 -3.28 -15.26
N PRO A 95 13.18 -2.51 -15.60
CA PRO A 95 14.56 -2.89 -15.32
C PRO A 95 14.90 -3.07 -13.84
N ASP A 96 14.15 -2.41 -12.94
CA ASP A 96 14.31 -2.49 -11.49
C ASP A 96 13.66 -3.75 -10.87
N GLY A 97 13.10 -4.64 -11.71
CA GLY A 97 12.41 -5.85 -11.29
C GLY A 97 10.94 -5.63 -10.91
N SER A 98 10.46 -4.39 -10.86
CA SER A 98 9.03 -4.09 -10.74
C SER A 98 8.33 -4.41 -12.06
N LYS A 99 6.99 -4.40 -12.04
CA LYS A 99 6.22 -4.61 -13.27
C LYS A 99 4.88 -3.91 -13.23
N VAL A 100 4.38 -3.51 -14.39
CA VAL A 100 3.11 -2.82 -14.54
C VAL A 100 2.09 -3.80 -15.12
N GLY A 101 1.01 -4.01 -14.37
CA GLY A 101 -0.12 -4.82 -14.80
C GLY A 101 -1.22 -3.95 -15.43
N THR A 102 -1.80 -4.42 -16.53
CA THR A 102 -3.00 -3.84 -17.16
C THR A 102 -4.10 -4.88 -17.17
N SER A 103 -5.27 -4.56 -16.62
CA SER A 103 -6.43 -5.47 -16.64
C SER A 103 -7.42 -5.08 -17.73
N SER A 104 -8.09 -6.06 -18.34
CA SER A 104 -9.19 -5.77 -19.29
C SER A 104 -10.44 -5.20 -18.62
N ASN A 105 -10.55 -5.30 -17.30
CA ASN A 105 -11.75 -4.92 -16.54
C ASN A 105 -11.77 -3.45 -16.12
N ILE A 106 -10.62 -2.77 -16.14
CA ILE A 106 -10.45 -1.39 -15.68
C ILE A 106 -9.39 -0.69 -16.54
N SER A 107 -9.46 0.63 -16.67
CA SER A 107 -8.46 1.42 -17.41
C SER A 107 -7.18 1.65 -16.61
N GLU A 108 -7.27 1.61 -15.28
CA GLU A 108 -6.13 1.85 -14.38
C GLU A 108 -5.11 0.72 -14.44
N LYS A 109 -3.84 1.11 -14.41
CA LYS A 109 -2.70 0.19 -14.33
C LYS A 109 -2.20 0.12 -12.89
N VAL A 110 -1.75 -1.05 -12.47
CA VAL A 110 -1.19 -1.25 -11.12
C VAL A 110 0.24 -1.74 -11.24
N THR A 111 1.15 -1.04 -10.56
CA THR A 111 2.54 -1.47 -10.45
C THR A 111 2.66 -2.51 -9.34
N TYR A 112 3.49 -3.52 -9.57
CA TYR A 112 3.88 -4.52 -8.58
C TYR A 112 5.36 -4.34 -8.30
N ASP A 113 5.72 -4.38 -7.02
CA ASP A 113 7.11 -4.33 -6.57
C ASP A 113 7.88 -5.60 -6.99
N PRO A 114 9.23 -5.60 -6.89
CA PRO A 114 10.03 -6.79 -7.22
C PRO A 114 9.73 -8.04 -6.38
N ASN A 115 9.00 -7.90 -5.26
CA ASN A 115 8.58 -8.99 -4.38
C ASN A 115 7.17 -9.49 -4.72
N GLY A 116 6.51 -8.90 -5.71
CA GLY A 116 5.20 -9.34 -6.18
C GLY A 116 4.01 -8.74 -5.43
N PHE A 117 4.19 -7.66 -4.66
CA PHE A 117 3.09 -6.95 -4.01
C PHE A 117 2.60 -5.77 -4.85
N PRO A 118 1.28 -5.53 -4.95
CA PRO A 118 0.74 -4.38 -5.66
C PRO A 118 1.04 -3.08 -4.90
N VAL A 119 1.29 -2.03 -5.68
CA VAL A 119 1.46 -0.66 -5.21
C VAL A 119 0.23 0.14 -5.63
N PHE A 120 -0.76 0.20 -4.74
CA PHE A 120 -1.98 0.98 -4.95
C PHE A 120 -1.78 2.45 -4.55
N GLN A 121 -2.54 3.33 -5.20
CA GLN A 121 -2.71 4.70 -4.70
C GLN A 121 -3.54 4.67 -3.42
N SER A 122 -2.93 5.12 -2.33
CA SER A 122 -3.58 5.17 -1.03
C SER A 122 -4.14 6.56 -0.75
N LYS A 123 -5.36 6.59 -0.21
CA LYS A 123 -6.05 7.79 0.29
C LYS A 123 -5.79 8.01 1.77
N ALA A 124 -5.42 6.95 2.49
CA ALA A 124 -5.07 7.00 3.91
C ALA A 124 -4.30 5.76 4.34
N ASP A 125 -3.28 5.98 5.15
CA ASP A 125 -2.50 4.91 5.76
C ASP A 125 -2.78 4.85 7.28
N VAL A 126 -3.06 3.65 7.79
CA VAL A 126 -3.33 3.40 9.21
C VAL A 126 -2.52 2.20 9.68
N TYR A 127 -1.69 2.40 10.70
CA TYR A 127 -1.06 1.29 11.43
C TYR A 127 -1.98 0.81 12.55
N LEU A 128 -2.42 -0.45 12.46
CA LEU A 128 -3.25 -1.06 13.50
C LEU A 128 -2.47 -1.25 14.80
N ASP A 129 -3.20 -1.28 15.91
CA ASP A 129 -2.64 -1.65 17.20
C ASP A 129 -2.14 -3.11 17.16
N PRO A 130 -1.02 -3.45 17.84
CA PRO A 130 -0.47 -4.80 17.83
C PRO A 130 -1.45 -5.92 18.23
N LYS A 131 -2.52 -5.60 18.99
CA LYS A 131 -3.58 -6.58 19.31
C LYS A 131 -4.33 -7.14 18.10
N HIS A 132 -4.23 -6.48 16.93
CA HIS A 132 -4.86 -6.92 15.69
C HIS A 132 -3.99 -7.90 14.89
N ILE A 133 -2.74 -8.12 15.29
CA ILE A 133 -1.85 -9.03 14.57
C ILE A 133 -2.26 -10.49 14.85
N ASN A 134 -2.30 -11.29 13.77
CA ASN A 134 -2.63 -12.72 13.76
C ASN A 134 -4.04 -13.09 14.26
N THR A 135 -5.03 -12.21 14.12
CA THR A 135 -6.38 -12.41 14.69
C THR A 135 -7.37 -13.13 13.78
N LYS A 136 -7.10 -13.22 12.47
CA LYS A 136 -8.06 -13.66 11.43
C LYS A 136 -9.32 -12.78 11.34
N ASP A 137 -9.33 -11.62 11.99
CA ASP A 137 -10.50 -10.76 12.10
C ASP A 137 -10.43 -9.58 11.13
N SER A 138 -10.66 -9.86 9.84
CA SER A 138 -10.66 -8.79 8.82
C SER A 138 -11.72 -7.72 9.06
N VAL A 139 -12.84 -8.07 9.70
CA VAL A 139 -13.91 -7.12 10.04
C VAL A 139 -13.45 -6.18 11.15
N GLY A 140 -12.82 -6.71 12.20
CA GLY A 140 -12.19 -5.91 13.26
C GLY A 140 -11.07 -5.02 12.75
N HIS A 141 -10.28 -5.48 11.77
CA HIS A 141 -9.26 -4.64 11.09
C HIS A 141 -9.89 -3.44 10.39
N PHE A 142 -11.00 -3.65 9.67
CA PHE A 142 -11.73 -2.56 9.01
C PHE A 142 -12.32 -1.60 10.02
N LYS A 143 -12.92 -2.11 11.11
CA LYS A 143 -13.46 -1.30 12.20
C LYS A 143 -12.40 -0.40 12.81
N ALA A 144 -11.26 -0.96 13.20
CA ALA A 144 -10.16 -0.20 13.79
C ALA A 144 -9.62 0.87 12.83
N ALA A 145 -9.49 0.56 11.53
CA ALA A 145 -9.04 1.52 10.54
C ALA A 145 -10.07 2.65 10.30
N ASN A 146 -11.36 2.34 10.26
CA ASN A 146 -12.42 3.33 10.14
C ASN A 146 -12.51 4.27 11.36
N GLU A 147 -12.34 3.73 12.58
CA GLU A 147 -12.29 4.51 13.82
C GLU A 147 -11.10 5.47 13.86
N ALA A 148 -9.94 5.02 13.35
CA ALA A 148 -8.75 5.85 13.22
C ALA A 148 -8.99 7.04 12.26
N VAL A 149 -9.58 6.78 11.08
CA VAL A 149 -9.94 7.83 10.12
C VAL A 149 -10.95 8.81 10.72
N GLN A 150 -11.98 8.31 11.41
CA GLN A 150 -12.95 9.18 12.07
C GLN A 150 -12.29 10.12 13.09
N THR A 151 -11.42 9.57 13.94
CA THR A 151 -10.70 10.35 14.96
C THR A 151 -9.89 11.47 14.31
N ALA A 152 -9.16 11.16 13.24
CA ALA A 152 -8.37 12.15 12.53
C ALA A 152 -9.21 13.19 11.80
N LEU A 153 -10.35 12.80 11.20
CA LEU A 153 -11.28 13.75 10.55
C LEU A 153 -11.93 14.70 11.55
N LYS A 154 -12.21 14.24 12.78
CA LYS A 154 -12.70 15.10 13.88
C LYS A 154 -11.61 16.10 14.32
N GLY A 155 -10.34 15.70 14.29
CA GLY A 155 -9.20 16.55 14.65
C GLY A 155 -8.75 17.53 13.56
N ASP A 156 -9.00 17.23 12.28
CA ASP A 156 -8.69 18.11 11.16
C ASP A 156 -9.77 18.07 10.06
N PRO A 157 -10.66 19.08 10.00
CA PRO A 157 -11.72 19.16 8.99
C PRO A 157 -11.21 19.21 7.54
N ARG A 158 -9.97 19.62 7.28
CA ARG A 158 -9.37 19.69 5.93
C ARG A 158 -8.80 18.36 5.46
N LEU A 159 -8.70 17.37 6.35
CA LEU A 159 -8.09 16.08 6.06
C LEU A 159 -8.86 15.31 4.98
N ALA A 160 -10.20 15.37 4.99
CA ALA A 160 -11.04 14.72 3.97
C ALA A 160 -10.65 15.14 2.54
N GLY A 161 -10.40 16.45 2.32
CA GLY A 161 -9.95 16.95 1.03
C GLY A 161 -8.55 16.47 0.64
N ARG A 162 -7.64 16.31 1.61
CA ARG A 162 -6.30 15.75 1.36
C ARG A 162 -6.33 14.25 1.05
N MET A 163 -7.28 13.53 1.63
CA MET A 163 -7.53 12.11 1.35
C MET A 163 -8.28 11.91 0.02
N GLY A 164 -8.87 12.97 -0.55
CA GLY A 164 -9.72 12.87 -1.75
C GLY A 164 -11.00 12.08 -1.50
N LEU A 165 -11.62 12.26 -0.32
CA LEU A 165 -12.92 11.67 0.01
C LEU A 165 -14.05 12.51 -0.59
N SER A 166 -15.13 11.85 -1.01
CA SER A 166 -16.39 12.53 -1.29
C SER A 166 -17.05 13.04 -0.01
N GLN A 167 -17.99 13.98 -0.14
CA GLN A 167 -18.77 14.49 0.99
C GLN A 167 -19.50 13.34 1.71
N GLN A 168 -20.10 12.42 0.97
CA GLN A 168 -20.78 11.25 1.52
C GLN A 168 -19.82 10.35 2.32
N GLN A 169 -18.64 10.04 1.77
CA GLN A 169 -17.64 9.22 2.46
C GLN A 169 -17.17 9.89 3.76
N ARG A 170 -16.88 11.21 3.71
CA ARG A 170 -16.54 12.00 4.89
C ARG A 170 -17.64 11.89 5.96
N ASP A 171 -18.89 12.07 5.58
CA ASP A 171 -20.01 12.07 6.51
C ASP A 171 -20.27 10.67 7.09
N ASP A 172 -20.10 9.61 6.29
CA ASP A 172 -20.17 8.23 6.78
C ASP A 172 -19.09 7.94 7.82
N PHE A 173 -17.85 8.39 7.61
CA PHE A 173 -16.80 8.30 8.62
C PHE A 173 -17.15 9.09 9.88
N LEU A 174 -17.54 10.36 9.76
CA LEU A 174 -17.84 11.21 10.91
C LEU A 174 -19.01 10.68 11.74
N GLN A 175 -19.98 10.03 11.11
CA GLN A 175 -21.17 9.49 11.76
C GLN A 175 -21.02 8.03 12.22
N GLY A 176 -19.90 7.37 11.93
CA GLY A 176 -19.68 6.00 12.42
C GLY A 176 -20.42 4.93 11.61
N ARG A 177 -20.84 5.23 10.38
CA ARG A 177 -21.68 4.32 9.59
C ARG A 177 -20.85 3.20 8.99
N ASN A 178 -21.34 1.97 9.12
CA ASN A 178 -20.75 0.78 8.47
C ASN A 178 -19.27 0.53 8.79
N PHE A 179 -18.83 0.80 10.02
CA PHE A 179 -17.41 0.63 10.39
C PHE A 179 -16.90 -0.81 10.28
N ASN A 180 -17.79 -1.78 10.31
CA ASN A 180 -17.44 -3.19 10.09
C ASN A 180 -17.22 -3.53 8.60
N SER A 181 -17.32 -2.55 7.70
CA SER A 181 -17.11 -2.75 6.27
C SER A 181 -16.27 -1.62 5.65
N SER A 182 -15.99 -1.77 4.36
CA SER A 182 -15.29 -0.75 3.58
C SER A 182 -16.28 0.35 3.12
N PRO A 183 -15.85 1.63 3.08
CA PRO A 183 -16.66 2.71 2.50
C PRO A 183 -17.08 2.43 1.04
N ALA A 184 -18.10 3.13 0.56
CA ALA A 184 -18.53 3.05 -0.83
C ALA A 184 -17.37 3.40 -1.79
N ASP A 185 -17.23 2.62 -2.87
CA ASP A 185 -16.20 2.69 -3.91
C ASP A 185 -14.74 2.56 -3.44
N LEU A 186 -14.50 2.50 -2.13
CA LEU A 186 -13.20 2.28 -1.52
C LEU A 186 -13.12 0.89 -0.89
N THR A 187 -11.91 0.49 -0.55
CA THR A 187 -11.68 -0.68 0.30
C THR A 187 -10.40 -0.56 1.11
N TRP A 188 -10.39 -1.24 2.24
CA TRP A 188 -9.21 -1.38 3.07
C TRP A 188 -8.34 -2.52 2.52
N HIS A 189 -7.19 -2.14 1.96
CA HIS A 189 -6.14 -3.05 1.53
C HIS A 189 -5.22 -3.36 2.71
N HIS A 190 -5.14 -4.62 3.11
CA HIS A 190 -4.10 -5.10 4.02
C HIS A 190 -2.77 -5.09 3.26
N HIS A 191 -1.91 -4.12 3.56
CA HIS A 191 -0.59 -3.97 2.94
C HIS A 191 0.39 -5.00 3.50
N GLN A 192 1.46 -5.33 2.77
CA GLN A 192 2.42 -6.35 3.18
C GLN A 192 3.17 -5.99 4.48
N ASN A 193 3.44 -4.70 4.70
CA ASN A 193 4.05 -4.23 5.95
C ASN A 193 3.14 -4.51 7.15
N MET A 194 3.76 -4.90 8.27
CA MET A 194 3.06 -5.39 9.46
C MET A 194 2.03 -4.38 9.96
N GLY A 195 0.77 -4.82 10.06
CA GLY A 195 -0.33 -4.03 10.60
C GLY A 195 -0.76 -2.81 9.76
N LEU A 196 -0.20 -2.61 8.57
CA LEU A 196 -0.53 -1.45 7.73
C LEU A 196 -1.80 -1.70 6.91
N MET A 197 -2.81 -0.89 7.15
CA MET A 197 -4.03 -0.78 6.35
C MET A 197 -3.93 0.44 5.44
N LYS A 198 -4.22 0.26 4.15
CA LYS A 198 -4.30 1.35 3.17
C LYS A 198 -5.72 1.48 2.64
N LEU A 199 -6.29 2.68 2.69
CA LEU A 199 -7.58 2.96 2.07
C LEU A 199 -7.34 3.22 0.59
N VAL A 200 -7.85 2.36 -0.28
CA VAL A 200 -7.60 2.41 -1.73
C VAL A 200 -8.90 2.34 -2.51
N ASP A 201 -8.86 2.70 -3.79
CA ASP A 201 -10.01 2.51 -4.68
C ASP A 201 -10.33 1.02 -4.87
N ARG A 202 -11.62 0.68 -4.80
CA ARG A 202 -12.06 -0.73 -4.81
C ARG A 202 -11.85 -1.40 -6.15
N ALA A 203 -12.07 -0.68 -7.25
CA ALA A 203 -11.98 -1.21 -8.61
C ALA A 203 -10.57 -1.79 -8.92
N PRO A 204 -9.46 -1.04 -8.75
CA PRO A 204 -8.13 -1.60 -8.96
C PRO A 204 -7.81 -2.72 -7.96
N HIS A 205 -8.19 -2.59 -6.68
CA HIS A 205 -7.97 -3.65 -5.70
C HIS A 205 -8.67 -4.97 -6.07
N ALA A 206 -9.89 -4.90 -6.62
CA ALA A 206 -10.66 -6.06 -7.04
C ALA A 206 -10.14 -6.71 -8.34
N ALA A 207 -9.70 -5.89 -9.30
CA ALA A 207 -9.15 -6.35 -10.57
C ALA A 207 -7.78 -7.05 -10.38
N PHE A 208 -6.98 -6.57 -9.43
CA PHE A 208 -5.64 -7.07 -9.16
C PHE A 208 -5.60 -7.94 -7.90
N LYS A 209 -6.30 -9.09 -7.90
CA LYS A 209 -6.31 -10.04 -6.77
C LYS A 209 -4.88 -10.51 -6.43
N HIS A 210 -4.52 -10.46 -5.15
CA HIS A 210 -3.15 -10.70 -4.69
C HIS A 210 -3.10 -11.31 -3.29
N THR A 211 -1.95 -11.86 -2.93
CA THR A 211 -1.60 -12.11 -1.52
C THR A 211 -1.20 -10.77 -0.88
N GLY A 212 -1.93 -10.35 0.15
CA GLY A 212 -1.63 -9.14 0.93
C GLY A 212 -1.38 -9.43 2.40
N GLY A 213 -1.39 -8.36 3.20
CA GLY A 213 -1.17 -8.35 4.65
C GLY A 213 -2.07 -9.28 5.44
N MET A 214 -3.29 -9.53 4.96
CA MET A 214 -4.20 -10.47 5.62
C MET A 214 -3.60 -11.87 5.70
N ALA A 215 -2.87 -12.29 4.67
CA ALA A 215 -2.27 -13.62 4.60
C ALA A 215 -0.90 -13.71 5.30
N THR A 216 -0.21 -12.59 5.53
CA THR A 216 1.10 -12.55 6.18
C THR A 216 0.99 -12.24 7.67
N TRP A 217 0.30 -11.16 8.05
CA TRP A 217 0.17 -10.71 9.43
C TRP A 217 -1.25 -10.73 9.96
N GLY A 218 -2.28 -10.78 9.12
CA GLY A 218 -3.68 -10.80 9.54
C GLY A 218 -4.19 -12.17 10.01
N GLY A 219 -3.38 -13.23 9.94
CA GLY A 219 -3.75 -14.60 10.33
C GLY A 219 -4.39 -15.44 9.22
N GLY A 220 -4.60 -14.88 8.04
CA GLY A 220 -5.21 -15.55 6.89
C GLY A 220 -6.74 -15.54 6.92
N ARG A 221 -7.35 -16.03 5.84
CA ARG A 221 -8.79 -16.32 5.77
C ARG A 221 -8.96 -17.81 6.04
N SER A 222 -9.77 -18.15 7.04
CA SER A 222 -10.26 -19.52 7.27
C SER A 222 -11.38 -19.86 6.30
#